data_AF-A0A9D4ETJ1-F1
#
_entry.id   AF-A0A9D4ETJ1-F1
#
_cell.length_a   1.000
_cell.length_b   1.000
_cell.length_c   1.000
_cell.angle_alpha   90.00
_cell.angle_beta   90.00
_cell.angle_gamma   90.00
#
_symmetry.space_group_name_H-M   'P 1'
#
loop_
_entity.id
_entity.type
_entity.pdbx_description
1 polymer ?
#
loop_
_entity_poly.entity_id
_entity_poly.type
_entity_poly.pdbx_seq_one_letter_code
_entity_poly.pdbx_strand_id
1 'polypeptide(L)'
;MMAKLECRFGAKELPETSKAKFQQATQNQNESLEDWADRVLSLAMPAFRDLPEQYCTEEVISRFCQGCLDKEAGKHACLNRP
;
A
#
# COMPACT_ATOMS: atom_id res chain seq x y z
N MET A 1 -23.88 6.67 23.57
CA MET A 1 -22.74 6.02 24.25
C MET A 1 -22.14 4.89 23.40
N MET A 2 -22.94 4.09 22.69
CA MET A 2 -22.45 3.00 21.82
C MET A 2 -21.57 3.45 20.64
N ALA A 3 -21.85 4.58 19.97
CA ALA A 3 -21.04 5.06 18.84
C ALA A 3 -19.55 5.32 19.18
N LYS A 4 -19.24 5.69 20.43
CA LYS A 4 -17.84 5.84 20.89
C LYS A 4 -17.17 4.49 21.17
N LEU A 5 -17.94 3.47 21.53
CA LEU A 5 -17.44 2.11 21.68
C LEU A 5 -17.26 1.44 20.32
N GLU A 6 -18.14 1.64 19.35
CA GLU A 6 -17.95 1.10 17.98
C GLU A 6 -16.73 1.71 17.29
N CYS A 7 -16.37 2.97 17.59
CA CYS A 7 -15.12 3.57 17.13
C CYS A 7 -13.86 2.99 17.82
N ARG A 8 -14.00 2.42 19.03
CA ARG A 8 -12.90 1.82 19.81
C ARG A 8 -12.80 0.29 19.73
N PHE A 9 -13.92 -0.39 19.47
CA PHE A 9 -14.10 -1.84 19.57
C PHE A 9 -14.85 -2.45 18.38
N GLY A 10 -15.42 -1.63 17.48
CA GLY A 10 -15.79 -2.12 16.16
C GLY A 10 -14.50 -2.49 15.45
N ALA A 11 -14.37 -3.74 15.02
CA ALA A 11 -13.16 -4.33 14.45
C ALA A 11 -12.79 -3.72 13.08
N LYS A 12 -12.64 -2.40 13.02
CA LYS A 12 -12.08 -1.68 11.89
C LYS A 12 -10.61 -1.49 12.23
N GLU A 13 -9.75 -2.09 11.42
CA GLU A 13 -8.32 -1.89 11.55
C GLU A 13 -8.01 -0.39 11.63
N LEU A 14 -7.21 -0.01 12.64
CA LEU A 14 -6.82 1.39 12.80
C LEU A 14 -6.03 1.83 11.56
N PRO A 15 -6.28 3.04 11.01
CA PRO A 15 -5.55 3.55 9.86
C PRO A 15 -4.04 3.46 10.01
N GLU A 16 -3.52 3.65 11.23
CA GLU A 16 -2.09 3.52 11.56
C GLU A 16 -1.57 2.10 11.37
N THR A 17 -2.35 1.08 11.75
CA THR A 17 -2.01 -0.33 11.53
C THR A 17 -2.02 -0.67 10.05
N SER A 18 -3.02 -0.20 9.30
CA SER A 18 -3.08 -0.39 7.85
C SER A 18 -1.92 0.31 7.14
N LYS A 19 -1.55 1.53 7.56
CA LYS A 19 -0.35 2.24 7.07
C LYS A 19 0.92 1.47 7.36
N ALA A 20 1.09 0.93 8.56
CA ALA A 20 2.24 0.13 8.91
C ALA A 20 2.36 -1.14 8.04
N LYS A 21 1.24 -1.84 7.80
CA LYS A 21 1.20 -3.00 6.89
C LYS A 21 1.57 -2.63 5.46
N PHE A 22 1.01 -1.52 4.96
CA PHE A 22 1.35 -1.00 3.64
C PHE A 22 2.84 -0.67 3.51
N GLN A 23 3.41 0.04 4.48
CA GLN A 23 4.82 0.46 4.45
C GLN A 23 5.80 -0.72 4.52
N GLN A 24 5.44 -1.80 5.20
CA GLN A 24 6.28 -2.99 5.33
C GLN A 24 6.07 -4.01 4.20
N ALA A 25 5.12 -3.78 3.30
CA ALA A 25 4.82 -4.70 2.23
C ALA A 25 5.99 -4.80 1.23
N THR A 26 6.34 -6.03 0.89
CA THR A 26 7.30 -6.39 -0.15
C THR A 26 6.72 -7.55 -0.97
N GLN A 27 7.09 -7.66 -2.24
CA GLN A 27 6.68 -8.74 -3.13
C GLN A 27 7.21 -10.08 -2.59
N ASN A 28 6.36 -11.11 -2.60
CA ASN A 28 6.75 -12.45 -2.16
C ASN A 28 7.49 -13.21 -3.28
N GLN A 29 8.38 -14.15 -2.94
CA GLN A 29 9.24 -14.86 -3.92
C GLN A 29 8.51 -15.56 -5.07
N ASN A 30 7.24 -15.93 -4.86
CA ASN A 30 6.41 -16.68 -5.79
C ASN A 30 5.20 -15.86 -6.27
N GLU A 31 5.18 -14.56 -6.01
CA GLU A 31 4.10 -13.66 -6.37
C GLU A 31 4.40 -12.98 -7.71
N SER A 32 3.42 -12.97 -8.61
CA SER A 32 3.52 -12.24 -9.88
C SER A 32 3.56 -10.73 -9.64
N LEU A 33 3.97 -9.96 -10.67
CA LEU A 33 3.92 -8.50 -10.55
C LEU A 33 2.48 -7.98 -10.52
N GLU A 34 1.55 -8.64 -11.24
CA GLU A 34 0.13 -8.31 -11.20
C GLU A 34 -0.45 -8.53 -9.79
N ASP A 35 -0.21 -9.71 -9.19
CA ASP A 35 -0.68 -10.02 -7.84
C ASP A 35 -0.08 -9.08 -6.79
N TRP A 36 1.20 -8.71 -6.96
CA TRP A 36 1.86 -7.72 -6.11
C TRP A 36 1.20 -6.34 -6.24
N ALA A 37 0.90 -5.88 -7.46
CA ALA A 37 0.22 -4.60 -7.69
C ALA A 37 -1.16 -4.58 -7.01
N ASP A 38 -1.95 -5.63 -7.19
CA ASP A 38 -3.27 -5.79 -6.58
C ASP A 38 -3.20 -5.79 -5.04
N ARG A 39 -2.17 -6.43 -4.48
CA ARG A 39 -1.95 -6.43 -3.03
C ARG A 39 -1.54 -5.06 -2.49
N VAL A 40 -0.67 -4.34 -3.18
CA VAL A 40 -0.29 -2.96 -2.79
C VAL A 40 -1.50 -2.05 -2.80
N LEU A 41 -2.34 -2.10 -3.83
CA LEU A 41 -3.60 -1.36 -3.93
C LEU A 41 -4.55 -1.71 -2.77
N SER A 42 -4.73 -3.01 -2.51
CA SER A 42 -5.61 -3.49 -1.43
C SER A 42 -5.15 -3.04 -0.04
N LEU A 43 -3.84 -2.91 0.18
CA LEU A 43 -3.27 -2.39 1.43
C LEU A 43 -3.38 -0.86 1.53
N ALA A 44 -3.31 -0.15 0.41
CA ALA A 44 -3.41 1.31 0.36
C ALA A 44 -4.82 1.82 0.68
N MET A 45 -5.87 1.11 0.23
CA MET A 45 -7.27 1.47 0.43
C MET A 45 -7.62 1.77 1.91
N PRO A 46 -7.35 0.89 2.88
CA PRO A 46 -7.59 1.21 4.29
C PRO A 46 -6.55 2.17 4.89
N ALA A 47 -5.30 2.15 4.40
CA ALA A 47 -4.21 2.99 4.91
C ALA A 47 -4.40 4.49 4.62
N PHE A 48 -5.00 4.83 3.48
CA PHE A 48 -5.13 6.21 3.00
C PHE A 48 -6.58 6.64 2.75
N ARG A 49 -7.55 5.94 3.35
CA ARG A 49 -8.99 6.15 3.13
C ARG A 49 -9.51 7.58 3.36
N ASP A 50 -8.80 8.38 4.15
CA ASP A 50 -9.18 9.75 4.49
C ASP A 50 -8.33 10.80 3.73
N LEU A 51 -7.48 10.35 2.78
CA LEU A 51 -6.62 11.20 1.97
C LEU A 51 -7.12 11.27 0.51
N PRO A 52 -6.69 12.28 -0.27
CA PRO A 52 -7.03 12.37 -1.68
C PRO A 52 -6.55 11.14 -2.49
N GLU A 53 -7.31 10.76 -3.51
CA GLU A 53 -6.98 9.63 -4.39
C GLU A 53 -5.58 9.78 -5.01
N GLN A 54 -5.22 10.98 -5.46
CA GLN A 54 -3.89 11.26 -6.01
C GLN A 54 -2.76 10.88 -5.04
N TYR A 55 -2.92 11.19 -3.74
CA TYR A 55 -1.94 10.81 -2.72
C TYR A 55 -1.83 9.29 -2.60
N CYS A 56 -2.97 8.59 -2.62
CA CYS A 56 -3.00 7.13 -2.59
C CYS A 56 -2.28 6.53 -3.81
N THR A 57 -2.50 7.06 -5.01
CA THR A 57 -1.84 6.62 -6.24
C THR A 57 -0.31 6.80 -6.17
N GLU A 58 0.16 7.97 -5.72
CA GLU A 58 1.59 8.26 -5.58
C GLU A 58 2.25 7.29 -4.58
N GLU A 59 1.60 7.03 -3.44
CA GLU A 59 2.10 6.09 -2.44
C GLU A 59 2.12 4.64 -2.95
N VAL A 60 1.06 4.20 -3.67
CA VAL A 60 0.97 2.87 -4.27
C VAL A 60 2.11 2.64 -5.25
N ILE A 61 2.36 3.59 -6.16
CA ILE A 61 3.44 3.48 -7.15
C ILE A 61 4.80 3.40 -6.42
N SER A 62 5.02 4.30 -5.45
CA SER A 62 6.25 4.32 -4.66
C SER A 62 6.49 3.00 -3.93
N ARG A 63 5.45 2.46 -3.27
CA ARG A 63 5.53 1.18 -2.53
C ARG A 63 5.74 0.00 -3.48
N PHE A 64 5.02 -0.03 -4.59
CA PHE A 64 5.15 -1.08 -5.60
C PHE A 64 6.61 -1.18 -6.06
N CYS A 65 7.22 -0.06 -6.49
CA CYS A 65 8.61 -0.03 -6.94
C CYS A 65 9.61 -0.38 -5.84
N GLN A 66 9.41 0.12 -4.61
CA GLN A 66 10.33 -0.13 -3.48
C GLN A 66 10.26 -1.57 -2.96
N GLY A 67 9.08 -2.18 -3.03
CA GLY A 67 8.81 -3.51 -2.50
C GLY A 67 9.04 -4.65 -3.50
N CYS A 68 9.27 -4.35 -4.79
CA CYS A 68 9.58 -5.37 -5.81
C CYS A 68 10.85 -6.16 -5.47
N LEU A 69 10.82 -7.46 -5.75
CA LEU A 69 11.96 -8.35 -5.58
C LEU A 69 13.09 -8.05 -6.56
N ASP A 70 12.72 -7.78 -7.81
CA ASP A 70 13.66 -7.35 -8.83
C ASP A 70 13.89 -5.83 -8.74
N LYS A 71 14.92 -5.47 -7.99
CA LYS A 71 15.33 -4.06 -7.83
C LYS A 71 15.92 -3.46 -9.11
N GLU A 72 16.33 -4.27 -10.08
CA GLU A 72 16.86 -3.80 -11.36
C GLU A 72 15.73 -3.39 -12.31
N ALA A 73 14.56 -4.03 -12.24
CA ALA A 73 13.35 -3.56 -12.92
C ALA A 73 12.94 -2.14 -12.47
N GLY A 74 13.08 -1.83 -11.17
CA GLY A 74 12.84 -0.48 -10.61
C GLY A 74 13.83 0.57 -11.09
N LYS A 75 15.11 0.22 -11.29
CA LYS A 75 16.13 1.12 -11.85
C LYS A 75 15.79 1.56 -13.27
N HIS A 76 15.24 0.68 -14.11
CA HIS A 76 14.87 1.02 -15.48
C HIS A 76 13.66 1.97 -15.57
N ALA A 77 12.75 1.96 -14.60
CA ALA A 77 11.61 2.89 -14.55
C ALA A 77 11.99 4.31 -14.09
N CYS A 78 12.95 4.44 -13.16
CA CYS A 78 13.43 5.75 -12.69
C CYS A 78 14.43 6.45 -13.63
N LEU A 79 15.15 5.69 -14.47
CA LEU A 79 16.18 6.25 -15.36
C LEU A 79 15.66 6.62 -16.76
N ASN A 80 14.45 6.18 -17.15
CA ASN A 80 13.86 6.48 -18.45
C ASN A 80 12.63 7.38 -18.29
N ARG A 81 12.84 8.61 -17.80
CA ARG A 81 11.86 9.68 -18.00
C ARG A 81 12.19 10.34 -19.35
N PRO A 82 11.26 10.41 -20.32
CA PRO A 82 11.43 11.26 -21.50
C PRO A 82 11.47 12.74 -21.12
#